data_AF-A0A7R9VWK7-F1
#
_entry.id   AF-A0A7R9VWK7-F1
#
_cell.length_a   1.000
_cell.length_b   1.000
_cell.length_c   1.000
_cell.angle_alpha   90.00
_cell.angle_beta   90.00
_cell.angle_gamma   90.00
#
_symmetry.space_group_name_H-M   'P 1'
#
loop_
_entity.id
_entity.type
_entity.pdbx_description
1 polymer ?
#
loop_
_entity_poly.entity_id
_entity_poly.type
_entity_poly.pdbx_seq_one_letter_code
_entity_poly.pdbx_strand_id
1 'polypeptide(L)'
;KGSELPPCLQREHQPVAREPSAMAPTARLCCICGEARAALRRPKTFEQVCRGCFYRAFEDEVHETIVGSGMFRRGDRVAVGVSGGKDSTVLAHVLTTLNARHEWVQ
;
A
#
# COMPACT_ATOMS: atom_id res chain seq x y z
N LYS A 1 14.97 -14.38 3.40
CA LYS A 1 14.82 -14.31 1.92
C LYS A 1 14.87 -12.84 1.54
N GLY A 2 15.64 -12.49 0.51
CA GLY A 2 16.33 -11.21 0.34
C GLY A 2 15.46 -9.96 0.54
N SER A 3 15.85 -9.11 1.48
CA SER A 3 15.39 -7.74 1.56
C SER A 3 16.14 -6.93 0.50
N GLU A 4 15.66 -6.96 -0.74
CA GLU A 4 16.03 -5.94 -1.72
C GLU A 4 15.68 -4.59 -1.11
N LEU A 5 16.69 -3.76 -0.83
CA LEU A 5 16.44 -2.44 -0.27
C LEU A 5 15.64 -1.63 -1.30
N PRO A 6 14.58 -0.93 -0.86
CA PRO A 6 13.79 -0.10 -1.75
C PRO A 6 14.66 0.98 -2.41
N PRO A 7 14.32 1.41 -3.65
CA PRO A 7 15.13 2.34 -4.44
C PRO A 7 15.49 3.66 -3.74
N CYS A 8 14.70 4.04 -2.72
CA CYS A 8 14.89 5.25 -1.94
C CYS A 8 15.97 5.18 -0.85
N LEU A 9 16.33 3.98 -0.40
CA LEU A 9 17.43 3.77 0.54
C LEU A 9 18.78 3.61 -0.19
N GLN A 10 18.74 3.54 -1.53
CA GLN A 10 19.92 3.30 -2.38
C GLN A 10 20.42 4.55 -3.11
N ARG A 11 19.71 5.67 -3.11
CA ARG A 11 20.10 6.87 -3.86
C ARG A 11 20.02 8.14 -3.04
N GLU A 12 21.19 8.62 -2.64
CA GLU A 12 21.42 10.04 -2.49
C GLU A 12 21.55 10.67 -3.90
N HIS A 13 20.92 11.83 -4.10
CA HIS A 13 20.99 12.70 -5.28
C HIS A 13 20.21 12.31 -6.55
N GLN A 14 19.06 12.95 -6.78
CA GLN A 14 18.91 14.03 -7.78
C GLN A 14 17.51 14.69 -7.73
N PRO A 15 17.38 16.02 -7.83
CA PRO A 15 16.09 16.71 -7.78
C PRO A 15 15.44 16.73 -9.16
N VAL A 16 14.20 16.25 -9.25
CA VAL A 16 13.33 16.44 -10.42
C VAL A 16 12.74 17.85 -10.37
N ALA A 17 13.16 18.67 -11.32
CA ALA A 17 12.71 20.04 -11.51
C ALA A 17 11.25 20.09 -12.00
N ARG A 18 10.36 20.74 -11.24
CA ARG A 18 9.14 21.40 -11.73
C ARG A 18 8.84 22.63 -10.86
N GLU A 19 8.32 23.66 -11.52
CA GLU A 19 8.34 25.11 -11.21
C GLU A 19 7.87 25.56 -9.80
N PRO A 20 8.35 26.72 -9.30
CA PRO A 20 8.08 27.19 -7.96
C PRO A 20 6.81 28.04 -7.89
N SER A 21 5.78 27.56 -7.21
CA SER A 21 4.77 28.44 -6.64
C SER A 21 4.38 27.97 -5.24
N ALA A 22 4.57 28.89 -4.29
CA ALA A 22 4.22 28.85 -2.87
C ALA A 22 5.09 28.00 -1.93
N MET A 23 5.92 28.74 -1.20
CA MET A 23 6.70 28.44 -0.01
C MET A 23 5.94 27.56 1.02
N ALA A 24 6.24 26.27 1.06
CA ALA A 24 5.85 25.32 2.09
C ALA A 24 7.03 24.38 2.38
N PRO A 25 7.21 23.87 3.62
CA PRO A 25 8.40 23.11 4.00
C PRO A 25 8.61 21.93 3.04
N THR A 26 9.86 21.65 2.68
CA THR A 26 10.32 20.59 1.76
C THR A 26 9.60 19.27 2.01
N ALA A 27 8.45 19.11 1.36
CA ALA A 27 7.66 17.90 1.45
C ALA A 27 8.42 16.83 0.67
N ARG A 28 8.93 15.85 1.39
CA ARG A 28 9.60 14.68 0.80
C ARG A 28 8.68 14.05 -0.25
N LEU A 29 9.23 13.68 -1.40
CA LEU A 29 8.50 12.95 -2.43
C LEU A 29 8.37 11.47 -2.03
N CYS A 30 7.39 10.78 -2.62
CA CYS A 30 7.17 9.36 -2.40
C CYS A 30 8.39 8.55 -2.86
N CYS A 31 8.85 7.62 -2.03
CA CYS A 31 9.96 6.73 -2.38
C CYS A 31 9.66 5.72 -3.49
N ILE A 32 8.38 5.39 -3.70
CA ILE A 32 7.96 4.36 -4.65
C ILE A 32 7.79 4.97 -6.05
N CYS A 33 7.02 6.06 -6.16
CA CYS A 33 6.76 6.68 -7.47
C CYS A 33 7.63 7.89 -7.78
N GLY A 34 8.26 8.55 -6.80
CA GLY A 34 9.07 9.76 -7.02
C GLY A 34 8.29 11.01 -7.48
N GLU A 35 7.01 10.88 -7.82
CA GLU A 35 6.21 11.96 -8.43
C GLU A 35 5.33 12.70 -7.42
N ALA A 36 4.69 11.98 -6.52
CA ALA A 36 3.72 12.54 -5.57
C ALA A 36 4.38 12.89 -4.22
N ARG A 37 3.85 13.90 -3.52
CA ARG A 37 4.28 14.23 -2.14
C ARG A 37 4.02 13.03 -1.22
N ALA A 38 5.02 12.67 -0.42
CA ALA A 38 4.86 11.67 0.62
C ALA A 38 3.87 12.19 1.67
N ALA A 39 2.88 11.36 1.98
CA ALA A 39 1.81 11.70 2.91
C ALA A 39 1.91 10.95 4.23
N LEU A 40 2.62 9.83 4.25
CA LEU A 40 2.64 8.90 5.38
C LEU A 40 3.90 8.04 5.37
N ARG A 41 4.29 7.58 6.56
CA ARG A 41 5.44 6.68 6.77
C ARG A 41 4.96 5.27 7.03
N ARG A 42 5.50 4.31 6.28
CA ARG A 42 5.14 2.90 6.47
C ARG A 42 5.73 2.39 7.78
N PRO A 43 4.95 1.74 8.67
CA PRO A 43 5.44 1.29 9.97
C PRO A 43 6.41 0.10 9.87
N LYS A 44 6.28 -0.76 8.84
CA LYS A 44 7.16 -1.91 8.63
C LYS A 44 8.54 -1.53 8.08
N THR A 45 8.61 -0.56 7.17
CA THR A 45 9.81 -0.24 6.38
C THR A 45 10.34 1.18 6.64
N PHE A 46 9.63 1.99 7.43
CA PHE A 46 9.92 3.41 7.68
C PHE A 46 9.97 4.31 6.43
N GLU A 47 9.46 3.81 5.31
CA GLU A 47 9.47 4.48 4.03
C GLU A 47 8.42 5.61 3.94
N GLN A 48 8.79 6.72 3.30
CA GLN A 48 7.89 7.85 3.06
C GLN A 48 7.16 7.67 1.72
N VAL A 49 5.87 7.40 1.77
CA VAL A 49 5.06 7.07 0.58
C VAL A 49 3.87 8.02 0.41
N CYS A 50 3.41 8.18 -0.82
CA CYS A 50 2.14 8.85 -1.10
C CYS A 50 0.96 7.92 -0.78
N ARG A 51 -0.25 8.48 -0.69
CA ARG A 51 -1.47 7.70 -0.40
C ARG A 51 -1.72 6.58 -1.42
N GLY A 52 -1.56 6.86 -2.72
CA GLY A 52 -1.80 5.88 -3.78
C GLY A 52 -0.86 4.67 -3.73
N CYS A 53 0.45 4.93 -3.58
CA CYS A 53 1.43 3.85 -3.44
C CYS A 53 1.22 3.05 -2.15
N PHE A 54 0.76 3.69 -1.08
CA PHE A 54 0.40 2.99 0.15
C PHE A 54 -0.80 2.07 -0.01
N TYR A 55 -1.88 2.52 -0.65
CA TYR A 55 -3.04 1.66 -0.87
C TYR A 55 -2.68 0.44 -1.70
N ARG A 56 -1.90 0.62 -2.78
CA ARG A 56 -1.42 -0.51 -3.61
C ARG A 56 -0.56 -1.49 -2.81
N ALA A 57 0.49 -0.99 -2.15
CA ALA A 57 1.37 -1.84 -1.34
C ALA A 57 0.62 -2.55 -0.20
N PHE A 58 -0.38 -1.89 0.38
CA PHE A 58 -1.23 -2.48 1.42
C PHE A 58 -2.14 -3.58 0.85
N GLU A 59 -2.81 -3.31 -0.28
CA GLU A 59 -3.63 -4.31 -1.00
C GLU A 59 -2.79 -5.53 -1.40
N ASP A 60 -1.57 -5.33 -1.89
CA ASP A 60 -0.65 -6.39 -2.28
C ASP A 60 -0.19 -7.23 -1.07
N GLU A 61 0.17 -6.61 0.05
CA GLU A 61 0.53 -7.34 1.28
C GLU A 61 -0.63 -8.18 1.82
N VAL A 62 -1.86 -7.64 1.75
CA VAL A 62 -3.07 -8.36 2.14
C VAL A 62 -3.29 -9.54 1.20
N HIS A 63 -3.15 -9.34 -0.11
CA HIS A 63 -3.26 -10.41 -1.10
C HIS A 63 -2.23 -11.53 -0.86
N GLU A 64 -0.95 -11.18 -0.68
CA GLU A 64 0.12 -12.14 -0.42
C GLU A 64 -0.14 -12.93 0.88
N THR A 65 -0.63 -12.26 1.93
CA THR A 65 -0.97 -12.93 3.20
C THR A 65 -2.11 -13.93 3.01
N ILE A 66 -3.15 -13.57 2.24
CA ILE A 66 -4.30 -14.45 1.96
C ILE A 66 -3.87 -15.66 1.13
N VAL A 67 -3.11 -15.44 0.05
CA VAL A 67 -2.64 -16.52 -0.83
C VAL A 67 -1.63 -17.42 -0.12
N GLY A 68 -0.68 -16.82 0.62
CA GLY A 68 0.35 -17.54 1.36
C GLY A 68 -0.21 -18.34 2.54
N SER A 69 -1.28 -17.88 3.18
CA SER A 69 -1.99 -18.66 4.20
C SER A 69 -2.92 -19.73 3.61
N GLY A 70 -3.22 -19.67 2.30
CA GLY A 70 -4.14 -20.60 1.64
C GLY A 70 -5.54 -20.58 2.24
N MET A 71 -5.94 -19.45 2.85
CA MET A 71 -7.15 -19.35 3.66
C MET A 71 -8.43 -19.49 2.83
N PHE A 72 -8.37 -19.16 1.54
CA PHE A 72 -9.50 -19.23 0.60
C PHE A 72 -9.09 -19.91 -0.70
N ARG A 73 -10.01 -20.68 -1.28
CA ARG A 73 -9.90 -21.21 -2.65
C ARG A 73 -10.85 -20.48 -3.57
N ARG A 74 -10.52 -20.46 -4.86
CA ARG A 74 -11.42 -19.93 -5.89
C ARG A 74 -12.76 -20.66 -5.85
N GLY A 75 -13.83 -19.92 -5.61
CA GLY A 75 -15.20 -20.44 -5.50
C GLY A 75 -15.68 -20.73 -4.07
N ASP A 76 -14.86 -20.49 -3.04
CA ASP A 76 -15.32 -20.56 -1.66
C ASP A 76 -16.26 -19.40 -1.33
N ARG A 77 -17.24 -19.66 -0.45
CA ARG A 77 -18.10 -18.63 0.14
C ARG A 77 -17.55 -18.22 1.50
N VAL A 78 -17.09 -16.98 1.61
CA VAL A 78 -16.43 -16.47 2.82
C VAL A 78 -17.33 -15.46 3.51
N ALA A 79 -17.73 -15.76 4.75
CA ALA A 79 -18.43 -14.81 5.61
C ALA A 79 -17.42 -13.99 6.42
N VAL A 80 -17.45 -12.66 6.28
CA VAL A 80 -16.58 -11.74 7.03
C VAL A 80 -17.37 -11.09 8.13
N GLY A 81 -17.14 -11.51 9.38
CA GLY A 81 -17.69 -10.85 10.56
C GLY A 81 -16.86 -9.63 10.94
N VAL A 82 -17.42 -8.43 10.84
CA VAL A 82 -16.77 -7.18 11.25
C VAL A 82 -17.38 -6.62 12.53
N SER A 83 -16.51 -6.31 13.50
CA SER A 83 -16.87 -5.73 14.80
C SER A 83 -17.27 -4.24 14.75
N GLY A 84 -17.18 -3.59 13.58
CA GLY A 84 -17.40 -2.14 13.43
C GLY A 84 -16.20 -1.28 13.84
N GLY A 85 -15.05 -1.89 14.13
CA GLY A 85 -13.79 -1.17 14.35
C GLY A 85 -13.24 -0.55 13.08
N LYS A 86 -12.33 0.43 13.24
CA LYS A 86 -11.65 1.07 12.10
C LYS A 86 -10.91 0.06 11.25
N ASP A 87 -10.14 -0.81 11.89
CA ASP A 87 -9.32 -1.81 11.22
C ASP A 87 -10.16 -2.91 10.57
N SER A 88 -11.19 -3.40 11.27
CA SER A 88 -12.09 -4.44 10.77
C SER A 88 -12.87 -3.96 9.54
N THR A 89 -13.36 -2.72 9.56
CA THR A 89 -14.13 -2.16 8.44
C THR A 89 -13.26 -1.90 7.22
N VAL A 90 -12.03 -1.40 7.42
CA VAL A 90 -11.06 -1.22 6.33
C VAL A 90 -10.70 -2.56 5.70
N LEU A 91 -10.47 -3.60 6.51
CA LEU A 91 -10.14 -4.92 5.99
C LEU A 91 -11.29 -5.51 5.17
N ALA A 92 -12.54 -5.43 5.65
CA ALA A 92 -13.70 -5.91 4.89
C ALA A 92 -13.86 -5.17 3.55
N HIS A 93 -13.61 -3.86 3.54
CA HIS A 93 -13.65 -3.07 2.30
C HIS A 93 -12.55 -3.49 1.31
N VAL A 94 -11.35 -3.76 1.80
CA VAL A 94 -10.20 -4.19 0.98
C VAL A 94 -10.42 -5.59 0.43
N LEU A 95 -10.90 -6.53 1.25
CA LEU A 95 -11.27 -7.88 0.79
C LEU A 95 -12.33 -7.83 -0.30
N THR A 96 -13.35 -6.99 -0.14
CA THR A 96 -14.38 -6.78 -1.17
C THR A 96 -13.78 -6.22 -2.46
N THR A 97 -12.89 -5.23 -2.35
CA THR A 97 -12.22 -4.60 -3.51
C THR A 97 -11.31 -5.58 -4.24
N LEU A 98 -10.54 -6.38 -3.50
CA LEU A 98 -9.68 -7.41 -4.06
C LEU A 98 -10.49 -8.55 -4.70
N ASN A 99 -11.60 -8.95 -4.09
CA ASN A 99 -12.48 -9.97 -4.65
C ASN A 99 -13.05 -9.54 -6.01
N ALA A 100 -13.44 -8.27 -6.14
CA ALA A 100 -13.92 -7.72 -7.41
C ALA A 100 -12.84 -7.69 -8.52
N ARG A 101 -11.55 -7.62 -8.15
CA ARG A 101 -10.44 -7.57 -9.12
C ARG A 101 -9.89 -8.95 -9.49
N HIS A 102 -9.96 -9.92 -8.58
CA HIS A 102 -9.29 -11.21 -8.74
C HIS A 102 -10.23 -12.44 -8.73
N GLU A 103 -11.52 -12.23 -8.48
CA GLU A 103 -12.59 -13.23 -8.50
C GLU A 103 -12.26 -14.47 -7.65
N TRP A 104 -11.95 -14.27 -6.37
CA TRP A 104 -11.62 -15.37 -5.46
C TRP A 104 -12.85 -16.03 -4.84
N VAL A 105 -13.88 -15.25 -4.54
CA VAL A 105 -15.06 -15.62 -3.75
C VAL A 105 -16.29 -15.31 -4.60
N GLN A 106 -17.16 -16.30 -4.83
CA GLN A 106 -18.38 -16.19 -5.64
C GLN A 106 -19.65 -16.21 -4.79
#